data_AF-A0A2V6HQV6-F1
#
_entry.id   AF-A0A2V6HQV6-F1
#
_cell.length_a   1.000
_cell.length_b   1.000
_cell.length_c   1.000
_cell.angle_alpha   90.00
_cell.angle_beta   90.00
_cell.angle_gamma   90.00
#
_symmetry.space_group_name_H-M   'P 1'
#
loop_
_entity.id
_entity.type
_entity.pdbx_description
1 polymer ?
#
loop_
_entity_poly.entity_id
_entity_poly.type
_entity_poly.pdbx_seq_one_letter_code
_entity_poly.pdbx_strand_id
1 'polypeptide(L)'
;MKTKDITTLHSGKSIGRSSLRLGFLLTFALACFALLPTVRAVTPAPDGGYDNNNTAEGDDALLSLTTGRSNTAIGDDALKSNIDGSFNTATGSRALRSNT
;
A
#
# COMPACT_ATOMS: atom_id res chain seq x y z
N MET A 1 -44.10 -53.23 -26.14
CA MET A 1 -43.93 -51.86 -26.67
C MET A 1 -43.27 -51.02 -25.58
N LYS A 2 -42.08 -50.47 -25.87
CA LYS A 2 -41.21 -49.66 -24.99
C LYS A 2 -41.87 -48.37 -24.54
N THR A 3 -41.46 -47.83 -23.37
CA THR A 3 -41.12 -46.42 -23.01
C THR A 3 -41.50 -46.13 -21.55
N LYS A 4 -40.76 -45.43 -20.70
CA LYS A 4 -39.42 -44.84 -20.66
C LYS A 4 -39.21 -44.51 -19.17
N ASP A 5 -38.05 -44.81 -18.61
CA ASP A 5 -37.63 -44.29 -17.30
C ASP A 5 -37.65 -42.76 -17.34
N ILE A 6 -38.50 -42.14 -16.51
CA ILE A 6 -38.54 -40.69 -16.33
C ILE A 6 -38.55 -40.44 -14.82
N THR A 7 -37.37 -40.16 -14.27
CA THR A 7 -37.05 -38.99 -13.44
C THR A 7 -35.83 -39.28 -12.57
N THR A 8 -34.65 -39.25 -13.16
CA THR A 8 -33.43 -38.97 -12.39
C THR A 8 -33.49 -37.48 -12.02
N LEU A 9 -34.13 -37.15 -10.90
CA LEU A 9 -34.12 -35.79 -10.36
C LEU A 9 -32.68 -35.47 -9.96
N HIS A 10 -32.04 -34.62 -10.75
CA HIS A 10 -30.74 -34.04 -10.43
C HIS A 10 -30.88 -33.31 -9.09
N SER A 11 -30.26 -33.85 -8.04
CA SER A 11 -30.28 -33.29 -6.69
C SER A 11 -29.67 -31.89 -6.71
N GLY A 12 -30.54 -30.87 -6.76
CA GLY A 12 -30.16 -29.48 -6.61
C GLY A 12 -29.59 -29.29 -5.21
N LYS A 13 -28.29 -29.07 -5.11
CA LYS A 13 -27.57 -28.91 -3.84
C LYS A 13 -28.16 -27.73 -3.06
N SER A 14 -29.02 -28.02 -2.08
CA SER A 14 -29.63 -27.02 -1.21
C SER A 14 -28.56 -26.35 -0.35
N ILE A 15 -28.44 -25.03 -0.46
CA ILE A 15 -27.48 -24.23 0.30
C ILE A 15 -28.04 -24.04 1.72
N GLY A 16 -27.39 -24.62 2.71
CA GLY A 16 -27.81 -24.51 4.11
C GLY A 16 -27.72 -23.08 4.64
N ARG A 17 -28.60 -22.72 5.59
CA ARG A 17 -28.62 -21.38 6.23
C ARG A 17 -27.29 -20.99 6.88
N SER A 18 -26.49 -21.97 7.30
CA SER A 18 -25.12 -21.77 7.81
C SER A 18 -24.16 -21.27 6.72
N SER A 19 -24.23 -21.86 5.52
CA SER A 19 -23.45 -21.43 4.35
C SER A 19 -23.84 -20.03 3.88
N LEU A 20 -25.11 -19.65 4.03
CA LEU A 20 -25.58 -18.30 3.71
C LEU A 20 -25.01 -17.25 4.68
N ARG A 21 -25.00 -17.54 6.00
CA ARG A 21 -24.38 -16.66 7.01
C ARG A 21 -22.88 -16.48 6.79
N LEU A 22 -22.18 -17.57 6.45
CA LEU A 22 -20.75 -17.50 6.14
C LEU A 22 -20.48 -16.65 4.88
N GLY A 23 -21.34 -16.77 3.86
CA GLY A 23 -21.27 -15.92 2.67
C GLY A 23 -21.42 -14.44 3.00
N PHE A 24 -22.40 -14.06 3.83
CA PHE A 24 -22.59 -12.67 4.27
C PHE A 24 -21.42 -12.14 5.11
N LEU A 25 -20.85 -12.95 6.00
CA LEU A 25 -19.69 -12.55 6.79
C LEU A 25 -18.46 -12.35 5.91
N LEU A 26 -18.27 -13.19 4.89
CA LEU A 26 -17.17 -13.06 3.95
C LEU A 26 -17.30 -11.80 3.09
N THR A 27 -18.49 -11.51 2.57
CA THR A 27 -18.72 -10.28 1.79
C THR A 27 -18.58 -9.03 2.65
N PHE A 28 -19.05 -9.06 3.89
CA PHE A 28 -18.85 -7.95 4.84
C PHE A 28 -17.37 -7.76 5.18
N ALA A 29 -16.63 -8.84 5.42
CA ALA A 29 -15.19 -8.76 5.66
C ALA A 29 -14.46 -8.17 4.45
N LEU A 30 -14.76 -8.63 3.23
CA LEU A 30 -14.19 -8.07 1.99
C LEU A 30 -14.55 -6.59 1.81
N ALA A 31 -15.79 -6.20 2.10
CA ALA A 31 -16.21 -4.80 2.05
C ALA A 31 -15.44 -3.95 3.08
N CYS A 32 -15.28 -4.43 4.31
CA CYS A 32 -14.44 -3.79 5.32
C CYS A 32 -13.01 -3.62 4.82
N PHE A 33 -12.40 -4.67 4.26
CA PHE A 33 -11.04 -4.58 3.70
C PHE A 33 -10.92 -3.61 2.51
N ALA A 34 -11.95 -3.50 1.68
CA ALA A 34 -11.97 -2.57 0.55
C ALA A 34 -12.26 -1.11 0.94
N LEU A 35 -13.01 -0.90 2.05
CA LEU A 35 -13.39 0.40 2.56
C LEU A 35 -12.44 0.93 3.65
N LEU A 36 -11.58 0.08 4.19
CA LEU A 36 -10.49 0.55 5.03
C LEU A 36 -9.66 1.52 4.19
N PRO A 37 -9.44 2.78 4.66
CA PRO A 37 -8.41 3.60 4.07
C PRO A 37 -7.15 2.76 4.18
N THR A 38 -6.63 2.37 3.02
CA THR A 38 -5.47 1.52 2.88
C THR A 38 -4.44 1.90 3.94
N VAL A 39 -3.81 0.90 4.58
CA VAL A 39 -2.44 1.11 5.07
C VAL A 39 -1.72 1.64 3.86
N ARG A 40 -1.56 2.96 3.81
CA ARG A 40 -0.91 3.64 2.72
C ARG A 40 0.50 3.10 2.85
N ALA A 41 0.88 2.16 1.98
CA ALA A 41 2.21 2.27 1.43
C ALA A 41 2.21 3.70 0.92
N VAL A 42 2.79 4.59 1.73
CA VAL A 42 3.04 5.98 1.33
C VAL A 42 3.63 5.81 -0.06
N THR A 43 3.05 6.47 -1.04
CA THR A 43 3.70 6.59 -2.33
C THR A 43 4.50 7.86 -2.20
N PRO A 44 5.84 7.80 -2.24
CA PRO A 44 6.67 6.61 -2.53
C PRO A 44 6.87 5.68 -1.32
N ALA A 45 7.05 4.38 -1.61
CA ALA A 45 7.07 3.30 -0.64
C ALA A 45 8.07 3.56 0.53
N PRO A 46 7.81 3.00 1.72
CA PRO A 46 8.69 3.15 2.89
C PRO A 46 10.14 2.68 2.71
N ASP A 47 10.51 2.12 1.56
CA ASP A 47 11.84 1.60 1.25
C ASP A 47 12.57 2.38 0.13
N GLY A 48 12.19 3.63 -0.13
CA GLY A 48 13.13 4.59 -0.72
C GLY A 48 13.17 4.66 -2.25
N GLY A 49 12.12 4.23 -2.94
CA GLY A 49 11.98 4.46 -4.38
C GLY A 49 11.57 5.91 -4.70
N TYR A 50 12.43 6.89 -4.45
CA TYR A 50 12.20 8.28 -4.85
C TYR A 50 12.78 8.53 -6.25
N ASP A 51 12.15 9.43 -7.00
CA ASP A 51 12.66 9.91 -8.29
C ASP A 51 14.09 10.48 -8.13
N ASN A 52 14.84 10.51 -9.23
CA ASN A 52 16.21 11.06 -9.29
C ASN A 52 17.25 10.36 -8.39
N ASN A 53 17.07 9.06 -8.12
CA ASN A 53 17.99 8.25 -7.29
C ASN A 53 18.15 8.79 -5.87
N ASN A 54 17.09 9.33 -5.28
CA ASN A 54 17.10 9.77 -3.90
C ASN A 54 16.63 8.63 -2.96
N THR A 55 17.09 8.64 -1.72
CA THR A 55 16.62 7.77 -0.65
C THR A 55 16.21 8.65 0.53
N ALA A 56 14.94 8.61 0.92
CA ALA A 56 14.41 9.33 2.08
C ALA A 56 13.71 8.38 3.04
N GLU A 57 14.29 8.24 4.24
CA GLU A 57 13.78 7.39 5.32
C GLU A 57 13.66 8.21 6.60
N GLY A 58 12.44 8.38 7.12
CA GLY A 58 12.15 9.21 8.28
C GLY A 58 11.09 10.28 8.00
N ASP A 59 10.53 10.84 9.07
CA ASP A 59 9.50 11.88 8.98
C ASP A 59 10.07 13.14 8.31
N ASP A 60 9.35 13.71 7.34
CA ASP A 60 9.74 14.89 6.57
C ASP A 60 11.13 14.85 5.89
N ALA A 61 11.72 13.66 5.70
CA ALA A 61 12.98 13.50 4.98
C ALA A 61 12.81 13.90 3.49
N LEU A 62 13.70 14.76 2.97
CA LEU A 62 13.65 15.31 1.60
C LEU A 62 12.33 15.99 1.19
N LEU A 63 11.51 16.44 2.14
CA LEU A 63 10.18 16.98 1.86
C LEU A 63 10.15 18.12 0.83
N SER A 64 11.15 19.00 0.84
CA SER A 64 11.20 20.17 -0.07
C SER A 64 12.02 19.94 -1.35
N LEU A 65 12.48 18.71 -1.62
CA LEU A 65 13.29 18.42 -2.80
C LEU A 65 12.46 18.55 -4.08
N THR A 66 12.92 19.36 -5.03
CA THR A 66 12.23 19.59 -6.30
C THR A 66 12.99 19.01 -7.49
N THR A 67 14.25 19.38 -7.70
CA THR A 67 15.05 18.93 -8.86
C THR A 67 16.34 18.18 -8.49
N GLY A 68 16.72 18.20 -7.21
CA GLY A 68 17.94 17.55 -6.75
C GLY A 68 17.95 16.03 -6.91
N ARG A 69 19.14 15.47 -7.06
CA ARG A 69 19.36 14.04 -7.37
C ARG A 69 20.43 13.41 -6.50
N SER A 70 20.35 12.10 -6.36
CA SER A 70 21.37 11.29 -5.68
C SER A 70 21.61 11.71 -4.22
N ASN A 71 20.56 12.05 -3.49
CA ASN A 71 20.62 12.38 -2.06
C ASN A 71 20.18 11.18 -1.20
N THR A 72 20.84 10.98 -0.06
CA THR A 72 20.44 10.03 0.99
C THR A 72 20.09 10.80 2.25
N ALA A 73 18.82 10.74 2.69
CA ALA A 73 18.32 11.31 3.93
C ALA A 73 17.75 10.22 4.83
N ILE A 74 18.34 10.00 6.00
CA ILE A 74 17.89 9.02 6.98
C ILE A 74 17.71 9.73 8.33
N GLY A 75 16.48 9.98 8.75
CA GLY A 75 16.12 10.61 10.02
C GLY A 75 15.02 11.69 9.90
N ASP A 76 14.35 11.97 11.02
CA ASP A 76 13.38 13.07 11.18
C ASP A 76 13.96 14.41 10.68
N ASP A 77 13.29 15.10 9.76
CA ASP A 77 13.72 16.38 9.16
C ASP A 77 15.08 16.33 8.41
N ALA A 78 15.63 15.16 8.08
CA ALA A 78 16.91 15.05 7.35
C ALA A 78 16.79 15.63 5.93
N LEU A 79 17.67 16.57 5.55
CA LEU A 79 17.64 17.32 4.27
C LEU A 79 16.28 17.99 3.95
N LYS A 80 15.46 18.31 4.95
CA LYS A 80 14.09 18.83 4.75
C LYS A 80 13.99 20.02 3.80
N SER A 81 14.93 20.97 3.88
CA SER A 81 14.90 22.22 3.09
C SER A 81 15.84 22.20 1.89
N ASN A 82 16.33 21.03 1.48
CA ASN A 82 17.18 20.89 0.30
C ASN A 82 16.33 20.89 -0.98
N ILE A 83 16.31 22.00 -1.72
CA ILE A 83 15.41 22.22 -2.86
C ILE A 83 16.01 21.61 -4.14
N ASP A 84 17.24 21.99 -4.48
CA ASP A 84 17.91 21.59 -5.74
C ASP A 84 19.27 20.90 -5.50
N GLY A 85 19.76 20.89 -4.26
CA GLY A 85 21.00 20.24 -3.88
C GLY A 85 21.03 18.75 -4.27
N SER A 86 22.19 18.30 -4.73
CA SER A 86 22.42 16.94 -5.21
C SER A 86 23.65 16.35 -4.52
N PHE A 87 23.72 15.02 -4.45
CA PHE A 87 24.86 14.29 -3.88
C PHE A 87 25.11 14.54 -2.38
N ASN A 88 24.05 14.78 -1.61
CA ASN A 88 24.14 14.91 -0.15
C ASN A 88 23.87 13.59 0.56
N THR A 89 24.57 13.36 1.68
CA THR A 89 24.28 12.26 2.62
C THR A 89 24.01 12.85 4.00
N ALA A 90 22.79 12.71 4.50
CA ALA A 90 22.35 13.12 5.83
C ALA A 90 21.83 11.93 6.61
N THR A 91 22.43 11.66 7.77
CA THR A 91 22.00 10.61 8.70
C THR A 91 21.86 11.20 10.10
N GLY A 92 20.68 11.01 10.71
CA GLY A 92 20.30 11.58 12.00
C GLY A 92 19.18 12.62 11.91
N SER A 93 18.48 12.84 13.02
CA SER A 93 17.43 13.85 13.11
C SER A 93 17.99 15.25 12.84
N ARG A 94 17.34 15.98 11.92
CA ARG A 94 17.67 17.35 11.47
C ARG A 94 19.06 17.47 10.84
N ALA A 95 19.67 16.36 10.43
CA ALA A 95 20.94 16.38 9.72
C ALA A 95 20.80 17.13 8.39
N LEU A 96 21.67 18.12 8.16
CA LEU A 96 21.68 18.98 6.97
C LEU A 96 20.30 19.61 6.64
N ARG A 97 19.46 19.88 7.66
CA ARG A 97 18.06 20.34 7.48
C ARG A 97 17.90 21.53 6.52
N SER A 98 18.87 22.43 6.46
CA SER A 98 18.84 23.64 5.60
C SER A 98 20.03 23.72 4.64
N ASN A 99 20.54 22.58 4.19
CA ASN A 99 21.48 22.54 3.08
C ASN A 99 20.71 22.83 1.77
N THR A 100 21.22 23.73 0.93
CA THR A 100 20.56 24.21 -0.31
C THR A 100 21.31 23.73 -1.54
#